data_AF-A0A2V8RRX5-F1
#
_entry.id   AF-A0A2V8RRX5-F1
#
_cell.length_a   1.000
_cell.length_b   1.000
_cell.length_c   1.000
_cell.angle_alpha   90.00
_cell.angle_beta   90.00
_cell.angle_gamma   90.00
#
_symmetry.space_group_name_H-M   'P 1'
#
loop_
_entity.id
_entity.type
_entity.pdbx_description
1 polymer ?
#
loop_
_entity_poly.entity_id
_entity_poly.type
_entity_poly.pdbx_seq_one_letter_code
_entity_poly.pdbx_strand_id
1 'polypeptide(L)'
;MKFAIQRSSDSCRGRFLVGVSILLLLAGLWPAKSESAVTPPVIPASPVADEDAGPSRAKSLSCLPKDVRADEAVSYGTKGKSILTVEKKLAEMKARCQRGKLLDAKGREIRFFRVSCWGNPPDDYQEIQKRENEELGKLKKRYTVIVFGCNPMIQ
;
A
#
# COMPACT_ATOMS: atom_id res chain seq x y z
N MET A 1 19.70 -4.54 -47.10
CA MET A 1 18.59 -3.56 -47.06
C MET A 1 17.33 -4.20 -47.64
N LYS A 2 16.29 -4.40 -46.82
CA LYS A 2 14.86 -4.37 -47.18
C LYS A 2 14.04 -4.75 -45.94
N PHE A 3 13.29 -3.75 -45.45
CA PHE A 3 12.28 -3.87 -44.41
C PHE A 3 11.02 -4.52 -44.98
N ALA A 4 10.32 -5.31 -44.16
CA ALA A 4 8.88 -5.48 -44.28
C ALA A 4 8.28 -5.65 -42.87
N ILE A 5 7.57 -4.62 -42.44
CA ILE A 5 6.63 -4.63 -41.31
C ILE A 5 5.26 -4.83 -41.94
N GLN A 6 4.48 -5.82 -41.49
CA GLN A 6 3.03 -5.63 -41.44
C GLN A 6 2.37 -6.50 -40.37
N ARG A 7 1.60 -5.80 -39.53
CA ARG A 7 0.73 -6.27 -38.46
C ARG A 7 -0.48 -7.00 -39.06
N SER A 8 -0.99 -8.00 -38.37
CA SER A 8 -2.42 -8.28 -38.38
C SER A 8 -2.88 -8.73 -37.00
N SER A 9 -3.92 -8.07 -36.54
CA SER A 9 -4.54 -8.19 -35.23
C SER A 9 -5.65 -9.23 -35.32
N ASP A 10 -5.52 -10.36 -34.62
CA ASP A 10 -6.65 -11.27 -34.47
C ASP A 10 -7.56 -10.81 -33.31
N SER A 11 -8.71 -10.35 -33.77
CA SER A 11 -9.81 -9.76 -33.02
C SER A 11 -10.57 -10.82 -32.22
N CYS A 12 -10.94 -10.43 -31.01
CA CYS A 12 -11.66 -11.18 -29.99
C CYS A 12 -12.92 -11.89 -30.52
N ARG A 13 -12.91 -13.23 -30.54
CA ARG A 13 -14.14 -14.05 -30.52
C ARG A 13 -14.42 -14.51 -29.10
N GLY A 14 -14.98 -13.62 -28.29
CA GLY A 14 -15.56 -13.92 -26.98
C GLY A 14 -17.08 -13.76 -27.05
N ARG A 15 -17.79 -14.89 -27.12
CA ARG A 15 -19.26 -14.97 -27.03
C ARG A 15 -19.72 -14.39 -25.69
N PHE A 16 -20.37 -13.23 -25.71
CA PHE A 16 -21.11 -12.72 -24.55
C PHE A 16 -22.42 -13.52 -24.41
N LEU A 17 -22.42 -14.49 -23.49
CA LEU A 17 -23.65 -15.08 -22.95
C LEU A 17 -24.26 -14.04 -22.02
N VAL A 18 -25.20 -13.23 -22.53
CA VAL A 18 -26.08 -12.41 -21.69
C VAL A 18 -27.21 -13.30 -21.23
N GLY A 19 -27.12 -13.77 -19.99
CA GLY A 19 -28.16 -14.56 -19.37
C GLY A 19 -28.06 -14.45 -17.86
N VAL A 20 -29.24 -14.46 -17.23
CA VAL A 20 -29.53 -14.66 -15.81
C VAL A 20 -29.83 -13.38 -15.00
N SER A 21 -31.14 -13.11 -14.99
CA SER A 21 -32.02 -12.99 -13.81
C SER A 21 -31.95 -11.77 -12.89
N ILE A 22 -32.98 -10.94 -13.06
CA ILE A 22 -33.91 -10.43 -12.05
C ILE A 22 -33.61 -10.94 -10.62
N LEU A 23 -33.16 -10.03 -9.76
CA LEU A 23 -33.20 -10.21 -8.31
C LEU A 23 -33.91 -9.01 -7.68
N LEU A 24 -35.22 -9.22 -7.59
CA LEU A 24 -36.18 -8.81 -6.56
C LEU A 24 -35.74 -7.78 -5.51
N LEU A 25 -36.49 -6.68 -5.55
CA LEU A 25 -36.84 -5.74 -4.50
C LEU A 25 -36.80 -6.32 -3.07
N LEU A 26 -36.02 -5.70 -2.19
CA LEU A 26 -36.28 -5.70 -0.76
C LEU A 26 -36.67 -4.28 -0.34
N ALA A 27 -37.98 -4.03 -0.43
CA ALA A 27 -38.63 -3.04 0.40
C ALA A 27 -38.71 -3.61 1.82
N GLY A 28 -38.21 -2.87 2.80
CA GLY A 28 -38.23 -3.28 4.20
C GLY A 28 -37.97 -2.08 5.08
N LEU A 29 -39.00 -1.25 5.25
CA LEU A 29 -39.12 -0.22 6.26
C LEU A 29 -38.67 -0.75 7.63
N TRP A 30 -37.77 -0.04 8.31
CA TRP A 30 -37.69 -0.11 9.77
C TRP A 30 -38.15 1.23 10.36
N PRO A 31 -39.03 1.22 11.36
CA PRO A 31 -39.62 2.42 11.93
C PRO A 31 -38.70 3.09 12.96
N ALA A 32 -39.01 4.36 13.19
CA ALA A 32 -38.44 5.26 14.18
C ALA A 32 -38.68 4.82 15.64
N LYS A 33 -38.14 5.65 16.56
CA LYS A 33 -38.48 5.84 17.99
C LYS A 33 -37.52 5.12 18.94
N SER A 34 -36.87 5.73 19.94
CA SER A 34 -37.26 6.87 20.79
C SER A 34 -36.05 7.54 21.47
N GLU A 35 -36.19 8.83 21.76
CA GLU A 35 -35.48 9.57 22.81
C GLU A 35 -35.55 8.87 24.18
N SER A 36 -34.46 8.93 24.94
CA SER A 36 -34.55 8.99 26.39
C SER A 36 -33.39 9.82 26.93
N ALA A 37 -33.72 11.01 27.39
CA ALA A 37 -32.85 11.92 28.10
C ALA A 37 -32.67 11.43 29.55
N VAL A 38 -31.42 11.24 29.99
CA VAL A 38 -31.06 11.31 31.41
C VAL A 38 -29.68 11.98 31.50
N THR A 39 -29.68 13.22 31.99
CA THR A 39 -28.49 14.01 32.40
C THR A 39 -28.15 13.72 33.88
N PRO A 40 -27.04 14.24 34.43
CA PRO A 40 -25.92 13.47 34.96
C PRO A 40 -25.91 13.39 36.50
N PRO A 41 -24.95 12.64 37.08
CA PRO A 41 -24.33 13.08 38.31
C PRO A 41 -22.85 13.45 38.08
N VAL A 42 -22.53 14.65 38.54
CA VAL A 42 -21.19 15.22 38.77
C VAL A 42 -20.51 14.47 39.94
N ILE A 43 -19.18 14.64 40.06
CA ILE A 43 -18.29 14.49 41.24
C ILE A 43 -17.31 13.29 41.10
N PRO A 44 -16.02 13.38 41.50
CA PRO A 44 -15.03 14.48 41.44
C PRO A 44 -13.74 14.06 40.70
N ALA A 45 -12.90 15.05 40.40
CA ALA A 45 -11.53 14.83 39.94
C ALA A 45 -10.66 14.15 41.01
N SER A 46 -9.87 13.16 40.60
CA SER A 46 -8.57 12.86 41.19
C SER A 46 -7.64 12.25 40.11
N PRO A 47 -6.38 12.68 40.03
CA PRO A 47 -5.42 12.22 39.04
C PRO A 47 -4.60 11.04 39.59
N VAL A 48 -4.66 9.92 38.89
CA VAL A 48 -3.71 8.81 39.01
C VAL A 48 -3.36 8.43 37.57
N ALA A 49 -2.24 8.95 37.05
CA ALA A 49 -0.93 8.34 37.15
C ALA A 49 -0.90 6.97 36.45
N ASP A 50 -0.29 6.99 35.27
CA ASP A 50 0.45 5.89 34.65
C ASP A 50 -0.33 4.61 34.34
N GLU A 51 -0.99 4.60 33.19
CA GLU A 51 -0.93 3.43 32.33
C GLU A 51 -0.17 3.80 31.06
N ASP A 52 1.13 3.52 31.14
CA ASP A 52 2.01 3.15 30.04
C ASP A 52 1.23 2.31 29.03
N ALA A 53 0.66 2.97 28.02
CA ALA A 53 0.26 2.32 26.78
C ALA A 53 1.55 1.92 26.07
N GLY A 54 2.15 0.86 26.60
CA GLY A 54 3.41 0.31 26.15
C GLY A 54 3.39 0.01 24.65
N PRO A 55 4.57 -0.08 24.01
CA PRO A 55 4.73 -0.28 22.58
C PRO A 55 4.26 -1.69 22.17
N SER A 56 2.94 -1.89 22.10
CA SER A 56 2.33 -3.19 21.87
C SER A 56 1.64 -3.25 20.51
N ARG A 57 2.42 -3.01 19.45
CA ARG A 57 2.08 -3.54 18.10
C ARG A 57 3.22 -3.55 17.08
N ALA A 58 4.38 -3.00 17.40
CA ALA A 58 5.61 -3.31 16.68
C ALA A 58 6.09 -4.71 17.11
N LYS A 59 5.31 -5.77 16.78
CA LYS A 59 5.92 -7.10 16.66
C LYS A 59 6.96 -6.94 15.59
N SER A 60 8.21 -6.81 16.05
CA SER A 60 9.38 -6.57 15.25
C SER A 60 9.32 -7.45 14.02
N LEU A 61 9.25 -6.82 12.84
CA LEU A 61 9.40 -7.50 11.56
C LEU A 61 10.86 -7.96 11.48
N SER A 62 11.20 -9.01 12.22
CA SER A 62 12.56 -9.51 12.42
C SER A 62 13.22 -9.99 11.12
N CYS A 63 12.42 -10.19 10.08
CA CYS A 63 12.84 -10.56 8.74
C CYS A 63 12.97 -9.37 7.78
N LEU A 64 12.92 -8.13 8.27
CA LEU A 64 13.20 -6.96 7.45
C LEU A 64 14.67 -7.00 6.97
N PRO A 65 14.96 -6.68 5.70
CA PRO A 65 16.34 -6.59 5.22
C PRO A 65 17.16 -5.59 6.05
N LYS A 66 18.46 -5.85 6.20
CA LYS A 66 19.36 -5.03 7.04
C LYS A 66 19.48 -3.57 6.56
N ASP A 67 19.25 -3.34 5.27
CA ASP A 67 19.33 -2.06 4.57
C ASP A 67 17.99 -1.29 4.55
N VAL A 68 16.97 -1.80 5.24
CA VAL A 68 15.64 -1.18 5.31
C VAL A 68 15.26 -0.98 6.77
N ARG A 69 14.91 0.26 7.14
CA ARG A 69 14.42 0.56 8.49
C ARG A 69 12.90 0.62 8.53
N ALA A 70 12.31 0.20 9.64
CA ALA A 70 10.86 0.20 9.81
C ALA A 70 10.25 1.63 9.81
N ASP A 71 10.99 2.61 10.33
CA ASP A 71 10.61 4.01 10.39
C ASP A 71 10.93 4.79 9.10
N GLU A 72 11.57 4.15 8.12
CA GLU A 72 11.94 4.79 6.87
C GLU A 72 10.71 5.19 6.04
N ALA A 73 10.75 6.38 5.44
CA ALA A 73 9.66 6.90 4.63
C ALA A 73 9.60 6.18 3.27
N VAL A 74 8.45 5.58 2.96
CA VAL A 74 8.14 4.99 1.65
C VAL A 74 7.43 6.01 0.75
N SER A 75 6.61 6.89 1.33
CA SER A 75 5.93 7.97 0.60
C SER A 75 5.86 9.22 1.45
N TYR A 76 6.17 10.36 0.83
CA TYR A 76 6.05 11.68 1.42
C TYR A 76 4.65 12.22 1.09
N GLY A 77 3.84 12.48 2.11
CA GLY A 77 2.50 13.03 1.90
C GLY A 77 2.58 14.49 1.45
N THR A 78 1.74 14.88 0.49
CA THR A 78 1.54 16.27 0.11
C THR A 78 0.32 16.85 0.82
N LYS A 79 0.37 18.12 1.26
CA LYS A 79 -0.79 18.90 1.75
C LYS A 79 -1.63 18.18 2.82
N GLY A 80 -1.09 18.07 4.04
CA GLY A 80 -1.80 17.51 5.19
C GLY A 80 -1.85 15.98 5.28
N LYS A 81 -1.31 15.26 4.29
CA LYS A 81 -1.12 13.80 4.37
C LYS A 81 0.16 13.49 5.16
N SER A 82 0.07 12.54 6.09
CA SER A 82 1.23 12.09 6.87
C SER A 82 2.20 11.26 6.03
N ILE A 83 3.45 11.23 6.47
CA ILE A 83 4.49 10.35 5.89
C ILE A 83 4.08 8.90 6.12
N LEU A 84 4.14 8.11 5.04
CA LEU A 84 3.90 6.67 5.09
C LEU A 84 5.25 5.96 5.26
N THR A 85 5.45 5.31 6.40
CA THR A 85 6.67 4.57 6.71
C THR A 85 6.60 3.12 6.24
N VAL A 86 7.74 2.43 6.20
CA VAL A 86 7.83 0.99 5.90
C VAL A 86 6.94 0.19 6.85
N GLU A 87 6.98 0.47 8.15
CA GLU A 87 6.17 -0.21 9.15
C GLU A 87 4.67 -0.07 8.87
N LYS A 88 4.20 1.16 8.64
CA LYS A 88 2.79 1.42 8.31
C LYS A 88 2.41 0.71 7.01
N LYS A 89 3.26 0.76 5.99
CA LYS A 89 3.01 0.09 4.71
C LYS A 89 2.90 -1.43 4.87
N LEU A 90 3.79 -2.03 5.65
CA LEU A 90 3.78 -3.47 5.92
C LEU A 90 2.56 -3.88 6.76
N ALA A 91 2.14 -3.04 7.71
CA ALA A 91 0.91 -3.25 8.47
C ALA A 91 -0.34 -3.20 7.58
N GLU A 92 -0.45 -2.21 6.68
CA GLU A 92 -1.54 -2.12 5.68
C GLU A 92 -1.64 -3.37 4.81
N MET A 93 -0.49 -3.94 4.44
CA MET A 93 -0.38 -5.12 3.60
C MET A 93 -0.56 -6.44 4.37
N LYS A 94 -0.78 -6.35 5.69
CA LYS A 94 -0.82 -7.48 6.64
C LYS A 94 0.39 -8.38 6.48
N ALA A 95 1.56 -7.74 6.33
CA ALA A 95 2.82 -8.44 6.11
C ALA A 95 3.20 -9.29 7.33
N ARG A 96 3.86 -10.41 7.08
CA ARG A 96 4.31 -11.32 8.12
C ARG A 96 5.65 -11.94 7.77
N CYS A 97 6.43 -12.23 8.81
CA CYS A 97 7.64 -13.02 8.68
C CYS A 97 7.31 -14.50 8.71
N GLN A 98 7.70 -15.24 7.67
CA GLN A 98 7.53 -16.69 7.59
C GLN A 98 8.82 -17.31 7.04
N ARG A 99 9.46 -18.19 7.83
CA ARG A 99 10.73 -18.87 7.47
C ARG A 99 11.83 -17.87 7.04
N GLY A 100 11.96 -16.76 7.77
CA GLY A 100 12.94 -15.71 7.46
C GLY A 100 12.60 -14.84 6.25
N LYS A 101 11.43 -15.02 5.61
CA LYS A 101 10.98 -14.21 4.49
C LYS A 101 9.85 -13.26 4.90
N LEU A 102 9.88 -12.04 4.39
CA LEU A 102 8.81 -11.07 4.53
C LEU A 102 7.76 -11.30 3.44
N LEU A 103 6.55 -11.70 3.82
CA LEU A 103 5.46 -12.02 2.90
C LEU A 103 4.27 -11.09 3.10
N ASP A 104 3.51 -10.82 2.05
CA ASP A 104 2.24 -10.09 2.12
C ASP A 104 1.06 -10.99 2.56
N ALA A 105 -0.14 -10.41 2.71
CA ALA A 105 -1.36 -11.15 3.02
C ALA A 105 -1.64 -12.33 2.06
N LYS A 106 -1.23 -12.21 0.79
CA LYS A 106 -1.44 -13.19 -0.28
C LYS A 106 -0.33 -14.25 -0.33
N GLY A 107 0.67 -14.16 0.55
CA GLY A 107 1.82 -15.07 0.59
C GLY A 107 2.89 -14.76 -0.46
N ARG A 108 2.84 -13.60 -1.13
CA ARG A 108 3.90 -13.18 -2.04
C ARG A 108 5.04 -12.53 -1.25
N GLU A 109 6.26 -12.87 -1.59
CA GLU A 109 7.44 -12.27 -0.97
C GLU A 109 7.52 -10.78 -1.30
N ILE A 110 7.76 -9.98 -0.26
CA ILE A 110 7.87 -8.53 -0.33
C ILE A 110 9.32 -8.17 -0.61
N ARG A 111 9.54 -7.36 -1.65
CA ARG A 111 10.84 -6.78 -2.00
C ARG A 111 10.77 -5.26 -1.95
N PHE A 112 11.89 -4.65 -1.63
CA PHE A 112 12.04 -3.21 -1.60
C PHE A 112 12.78 -2.74 -2.84
N PHE A 113 12.35 -1.61 -3.41
CA PHE A 113 12.97 -1.02 -4.59
C PHE A 113 13.15 0.47 -4.38
N ARG A 114 14.37 0.96 -4.58
CA ARG A 114 14.72 2.37 -4.50
C ARG A 114 14.89 2.89 -5.92
N VAL A 115 14.04 3.83 -6.31
CA VAL A 115 14.23 4.56 -7.58
C VAL A 115 15.27 5.64 -7.36
N SER A 116 16.02 5.96 -8.41
CA SER A 116 16.92 7.10 -8.40
C SER A 116 16.10 8.39 -8.34
N CYS A 117 16.56 9.32 -7.51
CA CYS A 117 15.94 10.62 -7.31
C CYS A 117 17.02 11.68 -7.41
N TRP A 118 16.77 12.70 -8.22
CA TRP A 118 17.74 13.75 -8.52
C TRP A 118 17.10 15.12 -8.32
N GLY A 119 17.82 16.05 -7.71
CA GLY A 119 17.50 17.49 -7.78
C GLY A 119 17.94 18.07 -9.14
N ASN A 120 19.16 17.70 -9.57
CA ASN A 120 19.66 17.94 -10.93
C ASN A 120 19.92 16.59 -11.63
N PRO A 121 19.11 16.19 -12.63
CA PRO A 121 19.25 14.90 -13.29
C PRO A 121 20.55 14.81 -14.11
N PRO A 122 21.16 13.62 -14.24
CA PRO A 122 22.29 13.40 -15.13
C PRO A 122 21.86 13.45 -16.61
N ASP A 123 22.82 13.57 -17.52
CA ASP A 123 22.55 13.63 -18.97
C ASP A 123 21.81 12.38 -19.48
N ASP A 124 22.10 11.21 -18.88
CA ASP A 124 21.52 9.90 -19.23
C ASP A 124 20.32 9.50 -18.35
N TYR A 125 19.64 10.46 -17.73
CA TYR A 125 18.54 10.17 -16.79
C TYR A 125 17.41 9.35 -17.43
N GLN A 126 17.17 9.50 -18.74
CA GLN A 126 16.12 8.79 -19.46
C GLN A 126 16.45 7.30 -19.56
N GLU A 127 17.71 6.96 -19.86
CA GLU A 127 18.22 5.60 -19.92
C GLU A 127 18.17 4.93 -18.55
N ILE A 128 18.54 5.67 -17.50
CA ILE A 128 18.46 5.19 -16.11
C ILE A 128 17.00 4.91 -15.75
N GLN A 129 16.10 5.87 -15.97
CA GLN A 129 14.68 5.72 -15.66
C GLN A 129 14.05 4.55 -16.43
N LYS A 130 14.43 4.35 -17.70
CA LYS A 130 13.98 3.20 -18.50
C LYS A 130 14.44 1.88 -17.86
N ARG A 131 15.72 1.78 -17.50
CA ARG A 131 16.29 0.57 -16.87
C ARG A 131 15.59 0.24 -15.56
N GLU A 132 15.39 1.23 -14.70
CA GLU A 132 14.69 1.07 -13.41
C GLU A 132 13.24 0.61 -13.61
N ASN A 133 12.53 1.19 -14.58
CA ASN A 133 11.15 0.80 -14.89
C ASN A 133 11.06 -0.65 -15.41
N GLU A 134 12.00 -1.06 -16.26
CA GLU A 134 12.08 -2.44 -16.74
C GLU A 134 12.36 -3.43 -15.60
N GLU A 135 13.28 -3.10 -14.70
CA GLU A 135 13.60 -3.92 -13.52
C GLU A 135 12.40 -4.01 -12.57
N LEU A 136 11.79 -2.87 -12.24
CA LEU A 136 10.60 -2.80 -11.41
C LEU A 136 9.45 -3.62 -12.01
N GLY A 137 9.27 -3.56 -13.34
CA GLY A 137 8.32 -4.38 -14.07
C GLY A 137 8.58 -5.88 -13.93
N LYS A 138 9.85 -6.31 -14.03
CA LYS A 138 10.26 -7.71 -13.81
C LYS A 138 10.01 -8.17 -12.37
N LEU A 139 10.27 -7.30 -11.38
CA LEU A 139 10.04 -7.60 -9.97
C LEU A 139 8.55 -7.76 -9.66
N LYS A 140 7.70 -6.84 -10.11
CA LYS A 140 6.24 -6.85 -9.85
C LYS A 140 5.53 -8.11 -10.37
N LYS A 141 6.06 -8.77 -11.40
CA LYS A 141 5.53 -10.05 -11.92
C LYS A 141 5.65 -11.19 -10.89
N ARG A 142 6.71 -11.21 -10.08
CA ARG A 142 7.03 -12.32 -9.15
C ARG A 142 6.77 -11.95 -7.70
N TYR A 143 7.07 -10.71 -7.34
CA TYR A 143 7.07 -10.22 -5.98
C TYR A 143 6.02 -9.15 -5.77
N THR A 144 5.68 -8.94 -4.50
CA THR A 144 5.03 -7.72 -4.07
C THR A 144 6.12 -6.70 -3.78
N VAL A 145 6.07 -5.53 -4.43
CA VAL A 145 7.18 -4.57 -4.38
C VAL A 145 6.75 -3.30 -3.66
N ILE A 146 7.50 -2.92 -2.63
CA ILE A 146 7.42 -1.61 -1.98
C ILE A 146 8.46 -0.71 -2.63
N VAL A 147 8.00 0.35 -3.29
CA VAL A 147 8.85 1.33 -3.95
C VAL A 147 9.02 2.54 -3.03
N PHE A 148 10.26 2.89 -2.73
CA PHE A 148 10.58 4.13 -2.03
C PHE A 148 10.34 5.33 -2.94
N GLY A 149 9.53 6.28 -2.50
CA GLY A 149 9.32 7.54 -3.19
C GLY A 149 10.49 8.50 -3.02
N CYS A 150 10.61 9.47 -3.92
CA CYS A 150 11.60 10.52 -3.81
C CYS A 150 11.32 11.45 -2.64
N ASN A 151 12.36 11.73 -1.86
CA ASN A 151 12.30 12.73 -0.81
C ASN A 151 12.20 14.13 -1.46
N PRO A 152 11.10 14.88 -1.23
CA PRO A 152 10.93 16.21 -1.81
C PRO A 152 11.95 17.22 -1.27
N MET A 153 12.66 16.92 -0.18
CA MET A 153 13.72 17.77 0.39
C MET A 153 15.06 17.64 -0.35
N ILE A 154 15.17 16.74 -1.34
CA ILE A 154 16.36 16.56 -2.19
C ILE A 154 16.21 17.35 -3.51
N GLN A 155 15.12 18.11 -3.68
CA GLN A 155 14.85 18.96 -4.84
C GLN A 155 15.44 20.36 -4.69
#